data_AF-A0A0M3JCL7-F1
#
_entry.id   AF-A0A0M3JCL7-F1
#
_cell.length_a   1.000
_cell.length_b   1.000
_cell.length_c   1.000
_cell.angle_alpha   90.00
_cell.angle_beta   90.00
_cell.angle_gamma   90.00
#
_symmetry.space_group_name_H-M   'P 1'
#
loop_
_entity.id
_entity.type
_entity.pdbx_description
1 polymer ?
#
loop_
_entity_poly.entity_id
_entity_poly.type
_entity_poly.pdbx_seq_one_letter_code
_entity_poly.pdbx_strand_id
1 'polypeptide(L)'
;MKKFADRAKANGLKNIHVMEKRHATIWGAASLLSMYLDAVKCALEEMGWLNWDFILNLSETDFPLLSLQELEYHLARNKGYNFLSSHGYDTARFIQKQGLEYVFFECESRMWRLGKRLELYSIRFDGGSDWLVLSRDFAQFALTNDALVRSLREMFANILLPVESFFHTVRQYRASASPYFSVVKVLSKMTI
;
A
#
# COMPACT_ATOMS: atom_id res chain seq x y z
N MET A 1 -17.27 -0.61 16.92
CA MET A 1 -17.20 -0.42 15.46
C MET A 1 -18.47 -0.84 14.70
N LYS A 2 -19.15 -1.96 15.01
CA LYS A 2 -20.48 -2.28 14.41
C LYS A 2 -21.50 -1.13 14.56
N LYS A 3 -21.58 -0.55 15.77
CA LYS A 3 -22.34 0.68 16.05
C LYS A 3 -22.05 1.86 15.10
N PHE A 4 -20.83 2.00 14.57
CA PHE A 4 -20.50 3.07 13.62
C PHE A 4 -21.07 2.77 12.24
N ALA A 5 -20.87 1.55 11.72
CA ALA A 5 -21.44 1.13 10.45
C ALA A 5 -22.98 1.23 10.45
N ASP A 6 -23.62 0.81 11.55
CA ASP A 6 -25.08 0.88 11.70
C ASP A 6 -25.57 2.34 11.71
N ARG A 7 -24.84 3.23 12.42
CA ARG A 7 -25.13 4.67 12.40
C ARG A 7 -24.96 5.28 11.03
N ALA A 8 -23.89 4.95 10.30
CA ALA A 8 -23.68 5.44 8.94
C ALA A 8 -24.84 5.04 8.01
N LYS A 9 -25.23 3.76 8.06
CA LYS A 9 -26.38 3.25 7.28
C LYS A 9 -27.70 3.91 7.66
N ALA A 10 -27.95 4.11 8.96
CA ALA A 10 -29.15 4.79 9.45
C ALA A 10 -29.25 6.25 8.97
N ASN A 11 -28.10 6.89 8.68
CA ASN A 11 -28.03 8.24 8.10
C ASN A 11 -27.99 8.22 6.55
N GLY A 12 -28.29 7.09 5.91
CA GLY A 12 -28.35 6.98 4.45
C GLY A 12 -27.01 6.77 3.74
N LEU A 13 -25.90 6.63 4.47
CA LEU A 13 -24.57 6.39 3.89
C LEU A 13 -24.40 4.90 3.56
N LYS A 14 -24.79 4.51 2.35
CA LYS A 14 -24.78 3.10 1.89
C LYS A 14 -23.40 2.61 1.42
N ASN A 15 -22.48 3.53 1.16
CA ASN A 15 -21.12 3.28 0.65
C ASN A 15 -20.06 3.18 1.76
N ILE A 16 -20.48 2.99 3.01
CA ILE A 16 -19.57 2.82 4.15
C ILE A 16 -19.59 1.37 4.61
N HIS A 17 -18.40 0.78 4.68
CA HIS A 17 -18.19 -0.55 5.21
C HIS A 17 -17.11 -0.52 6.30
N VAL A 18 -17.27 -1.35 7.32
CA VAL A 18 -16.28 -1.54 8.38
C VAL A 18 -15.92 -3.01 8.41
N MET A 19 -14.67 -3.32 8.08
CA MET A 19 -14.17 -4.70 8.02
C MET A 19 -14.33 -5.40 9.37
N GLU A 20 -14.77 -6.66 9.34
CA GLU A 20 -14.86 -7.48 10.55
C GLU A 20 -13.47 -7.95 11.02
N LYS A 21 -12.63 -8.36 10.06
CA LYS A 21 -11.22 -8.72 10.27
C LYS A 21 -10.42 -7.47 10.64
N ARG A 22 -9.77 -7.51 11.80
CA ARG A 22 -8.99 -6.41 12.34
C ARG A 22 -7.57 -6.87 12.63
N HIS A 23 -6.62 -6.02 12.26
CA HIS A 23 -5.20 -6.25 12.46
C HIS A 23 -4.69 -5.36 13.60
N ALA A 24 -3.73 -5.86 14.37
CA ALA A 24 -3.03 -5.07 15.37
C ALA A 24 -1.88 -4.31 14.71
N THR A 25 -2.21 -3.25 13.96
CA THR A 25 -1.25 -2.48 13.17
C THR A 25 -0.40 -1.55 14.06
N ILE A 26 0.54 -2.13 14.80
CA ILE A 26 1.54 -1.35 15.51
C ILE A 26 2.44 -0.60 14.52
N TRP A 27 3.15 0.42 15.00
CA TRP A 27 4.07 1.17 14.15
C TRP A 27 5.16 0.24 13.56
N GLY A 28 5.30 0.27 12.24
CA GLY A 28 6.26 -0.55 11.49
C GLY A 28 5.88 -2.03 11.29
N ALA A 29 4.71 -2.48 11.75
CA ALA A 29 4.32 -3.89 11.66
C ALA A 29 4.15 -4.41 10.23
N ALA A 30 4.42 -5.72 10.08
CA ALA A 30 4.11 -6.48 8.88
C ALA A 30 2.58 -6.51 8.61
N SER A 31 1.78 -6.53 9.69
CA SER A 31 0.33 -6.59 9.66
C SER A 31 -0.33 -5.37 9.02
N LEU A 32 0.37 -4.23 8.88
CA LEU A 32 -0.15 -3.09 8.12
C LEU A 32 -0.31 -3.42 6.63
N LEU A 33 0.66 -4.14 6.04
CA LEU A 33 0.53 -4.60 4.65
C LEU A 33 -0.60 -5.63 4.53
N SER A 34 -0.69 -6.58 5.47
CA SER A 34 -1.78 -7.55 5.49
C SER A 34 -3.16 -6.88 5.60
N MET A 35 -3.28 -5.86 6.44
CA MET A 35 -4.49 -5.04 6.59
C MET A 35 -4.87 -4.36 5.27
N TYR A 36 -3.91 -3.72 4.61
CA TYR A 36 -4.15 -3.05 3.32
C TYR A 36 -4.63 -4.05 2.26
N LEU A 37 -3.95 -5.19 2.12
CA LEU A 37 -4.31 -6.23 1.14
C LEU A 37 -5.68 -6.85 1.45
N ASP A 38 -6.00 -7.09 2.72
CA ASP A 38 -7.33 -7.55 3.12
C ASP A 38 -8.42 -6.51 2.83
N ALA A 39 -8.11 -5.21 2.93
CA ALA A 39 -9.07 -4.14 2.59
C ALA A 39 -9.39 -4.13 1.08
N VAL A 40 -8.37 -4.25 0.23
CA VAL A 40 -8.56 -4.39 -1.23
C VAL A 40 -9.37 -5.65 -1.53
N LYS A 41 -9.03 -6.77 -0.89
CA LYS A 41 -9.74 -8.05 -1.06
C LYS A 41 -11.20 -7.95 -0.63
N CYS A 42 -11.48 -7.35 0.53
CA CYS A 42 -12.83 -7.15 1.05
C CYS A 42 -13.66 -6.31 0.08
N ALA A 43 -13.12 -5.21 -0.44
CA ALA A 43 -13.81 -4.38 -1.42
C ALA A 43 -14.18 -5.16 -2.70
N LEU A 44 -13.24 -5.94 -3.25
CA LEU A 44 -13.43 -6.66 -4.50
C LEU A 44 -14.30 -7.91 -4.36
N GLU A 45 -14.01 -8.77 -3.38
CA GLU A 45 -14.56 -10.12 -3.27
C GLU A 45 -15.76 -10.20 -2.33
N GLU A 46 -15.67 -9.56 -1.16
CA GLU A 46 -16.73 -9.67 -0.13
C GLU A 46 -17.87 -8.68 -0.40
N MET A 47 -17.53 -7.45 -0.78
CA MET A 47 -18.49 -6.38 -1.03
C MET A 47 -18.94 -6.29 -2.49
N GLY A 48 -18.21 -6.93 -3.41
CA GLY A 48 -18.49 -6.85 -4.85
C GLY A 48 -18.41 -5.42 -5.40
N TRP A 49 -17.64 -4.54 -4.76
CA TRP A 49 -17.44 -3.17 -5.22
C TRP A 49 -16.49 -3.20 -6.41
N LEU A 50 -17.07 -3.20 -7.61
CA LEU A 50 -16.30 -3.17 -8.85
C LEU A 50 -16.23 -1.75 -9.45
N ASN A 51 -17.15 -0.86 -9.12
CA ASN A 51 -17.25 0.47 -9.73
C ASN A 51 -16.43 1.54 -8.98
N TRP A 52 -15.13 1.29 -8.79
CA TRP A 52 -14.16 2.27 -8.29
C TRP A 52 -12.90 2.25 -9.15
N ASP A 53 -12.25 3.41 -9.28
CA ASP A 53 -11.06 3.57 -10.14
C ASP A 53 -9.74 3.55 -9.34
N PHE A 54 -9.76 4.10 -8.12
CA PHE A 54 -8.59 4.25 -7.26
C PHE A 54 -8.89 3.85 -5.82
N ILE A 55 -7.86 3.37 -5.13
CA ILE A 55 -7.83 3.26 -3.67
C ILE A 55 -6.81 4.25 -3.10
N LEU A 56 -7.23 4.96 -2.06
CA LEU A 56 -6.43 5.92 -1.30
C LEU A 56 -6.46 5.48 0.16
N ASN A 57 -5.31 5.35 0.83
CA ASN A 57 -5.29 5.16 2.27
C ASN A 57 -5.20 6.51 2.99
N LEU A 58 -5.96 6.61 4.08
CA LEU A 58 -6.01 7.76 5.00
C LEU A 58 -6.04 7.21 6.44
N SER A 59 -5.44 7.93 7.39
CA SER A 59 -5.59 7.74 8.84
C SER A 59 -6.50 8.81 9.44
N GLU A 60 -6.66 8.76 10.77
CA GLU A 60 -7.42 9.77 11.51
C GLU A 60 -6.76 11.15 11.54
N THR A 61 -5.47 11.26 11.20
CA THR A 61 -4.71 12.51 11.24
C THR A 61 -4.63 13.20 9.88
N ASP A 62 -5.17 12.60 8.82
CA ASP A 62 -5.20 13.21 7.50
C ASP A 62 -6.33 14.23 7.37
N PHE A 63 -6.08 15.24 6.55
CA PHE A 63 -7.08 16.25 6.22
C PHE A 63 -6.99 16.65 4.73
N PRO A 64 -8.11 16.73 4.00
CA PRO A 64 -8.08 17.11 2.59
C PRO A 64 -7.68 18.58 2.42
N LEU A 65 -6.74 18.83 1.51
CA LEU A 65 -6.35 20.19 1.09
C LEU A 65 -7.08 20.66 -0.17
N LEU A 66 -7.53 19.71 -0.99
CA LEU A 66 -8.32 19.97 -2.19
C LEU A 66 -9.78 19.63 -1.94
N SER A 67 -10.68 20.30 -2.65
CA SER A 67 -12.08 19.89 -2.70
C SER A 67 -12.22 18.52 -3.36
N LEU A 68 -13.33 17.83 -3.09
CA LEU A 68 -13.62 16.54 -3.72
C LEU A 68 -13.66 16.67 -5.26
N GLN A 69 -14.21 17.78 -5.77
CA GLN A 69 -14.31 18.04 -7.21
C GLN A 69 -12.93 18.18 -7.87
N GLU A 70 -11.98 18.86 -7.21
CA GLU A 70 -10.61 18.98 -7.71
C GLU A 70 -9.89 17.62 -7.67
N LEU A 71 -10.05 16.86 -6.59
CA LEU A 71 -9.49 15.51 -6.49
C LEU A 71 -10.00 14.62 -7.62
N GLU A 72 -11.31 14.58 -7.83
CA GLU A 72 -11.95 13.82 -8.92
C GLU A 72 -11.46 14.29 -10.30
N TYR A 73 -11.36 15.60 -10.51
CA TYR A 73 -10.85 16.20 -11.75
C TYR A 73 -9.44 15.69 -12.09
N HIS A 74 -8.54 15.62 -11.11
CA HIS A 74 -7.18 15.14 -11.28
C HIS A 74 -7.10 13.63 -11.48
N LEU A 75 -7.81 12.84 -10.67
CA LEU A 75 -7.79 11.38 -10.76
C LEU A 75 -8.46 10.87 -12.05
N ALA A 76 -9.56 11.48 -12.48
CA ALA A 76 -10.27 11.09 -13.70
C ALA A 76 -9.41 11.20 -14.97
N ARG A 77 -8.45 12.15 -15.01
CA ARG A 77 -7.51 12.33 -16.13
C ARG A 77 -6.33 11.36 -16.12
N ASN A 78 -6.13 10.64 -15.03
CA ASN A 78 -4.97 9.79 -14.81
C ASN A 78 -5.38 8.36 -14.42
N LYS A 79 -6.53 7.89 -14.91
CA LYS A 79 -6.95 6.49 -14.73
C LYS A 79 -5.89 5.52 -15.24
N GLY A 80 -5.66 4.45 -14.50
CA GLY A 80 -4.63 3.44 -14.79
C GLY A 80 -3.22 3.79 -14.28
N TYR A 81 -3.00 5.01 -13.79
CA TYR A 81 -1.74 5.40 -13.15
C TYR A 81 -1.75 5.03 -11.65
N ASN A 82 -0.55 4.95 -11.07
CA ASN A 82 -0.35 4.78 -9.64
C ASN A 82 0.55 5.92 -9.15
N PHE A 83 0.15 6.57 -8.05
CA PHE A 83 0.89 7.69 -7.48
C PHE A 83 1.60 7.21 -6.21
N LEU A 84 2.92 7.04 -6.36
CA LEU A 84 3.83 6.60 -5.32
C LEU A 84 4.94 7.62 -5.20
N SER A 85 5.21 8.09 -3.97
CA SER A 85 6.36 8.96 -3.72
C SER A 85 7.55 8.11 -3.30
N SER A 86 8.54 7.96 -4.19
CA SER A 86 9.78 7.22 -3.93
C SER A 86 10.82 8.07 -3.19
N HIS A 87 11.74 7.42 -2.49
CA HIS A 87 12.81 8.02 -1.68
C HIS A 87 13.83 8.86 -2.49
N GLY A 88 13.80 8.79 -3.82
CA GLY A 88 14.71 9.51 -4.72
C GLY A 88 15.85 8.64 -5.27
N TYR A 89 17.08 9.15 -5.26
CA TYR A 89 18.20 8.56 -6.02
C TYR A 89 19.07 7.56 -5.24
N ASP A 90 19.17 7.67 -3.92
CA ASP A 90 20.09 6.87 -3.10
C ASP A 90 19.41 5.62 -2.51
N THR A 91 19.25 4.59 -3.34
CA THR A 91 18.57 3.34 -2.95
C THR A 91 19.37 2.54 -1.93
N ALA A 92 20.70 2.57 -1.98
CA ALA A 92 21.53 1.86 -1.01
C ALA A 92 21.32 2.41 0.42
N ARG A 93 21.30 3.74 0.55
CA ARG A 93 21.00 4.39 1.83
C ARG A 93 19.56 4.16 2.29
N PHE A 94 18.60 4.11 1.36
CA PHE A 94 17.22 3.75 1.68
C PHE A 94 17.14 2.34 2.30
N ILE A 95 17.73 1.34 1.63
CA ILE A 95 17.79 -0.05 2.11
C ILE A 95 18.36 -0.13 3.53
N GLN A 96 19.46 0.59 3.79
CA GLN A 96 20.11 0.59 5.10
C GLN A 96 19.26 1.27 6.17
N LYS A 97 18.68 2.45 5.87
CA LYS A 97 17.84 3.19 6.82
C LYS A 97 16.54 2.47 7.18
N GLN A 98 15.94 1.80 6.20
CA GLN A 98 14.72 1.01 6.39
C GLN A 98 14.99 -0.36 7.01
N GLY A 99 16.26 -0.74 7.16
CA GLY A 99 16.64 -2.03 7.71
C GLY A 99 16.21 -3.21 6.84
N LEU A 100 16.08 -3.02 5.52
CA LEU A 100 15.69 -4.09 4.58
C LEU A 100 16.69 -5.26 4.56
N GLU A 101 17.94 -5.00 5.00
CA GLU A 101 18.98 -6.01 5.20
C GLU A 101 18.72 -6.94 6.41
N TYR A 102 17.70 -6.66 7.24
CA TYR A 102 17.36 -7.43 8.42
C TYR A 102 16.05 -8.20 8.26
N VAL A 103 15.97 -9.33 8.95
CA VAL A 103 14.73 -10.11 9.15
C VAL A 103 14.01 -9.58 10.38
N PHE A 104 12.74 -9.27 10.21
CA PHE A 104 11.84 -8.90 11.31
C PHE A 104 10.75 -9.94 11.48
N PHE A 105 10.26 -10.11 12.71
CA PHE A 105 9.14 -10.96 13.04
C PHE A 105 8.16 -10.21 13.95
N GLU A 106 6.90 -10.16 13.55
CA GLU A 106 5.84 -9.52 14.33
C GLU A 106 5.25 -10.52 15.33
N CYS A 107 5.39 -10.24 16.63
CA CYS A 107 4.82 -11.05 17.69
C CYS A 107 4.62 -10.23 18.96
N GLU A 108 3.61 -10.53 19.77
CA GLU A 108 3.33 -9.86 21.05
C GLU A 108 3.22 -8.33 20.94
N SER A 109 2.59 -7.84 19.86
CA SER A 109 2.49 -6.40 19.58
C SER A 109 3.86 -5.72 19.49
N ARG A 110 4.85 -6.40 18.92
CA ARG A 110 6.20 -5.88 18.69
C ARG A 110 6.81 -6.43 17.41
N MET A 111 7.65 -5.60 16.78
CA MET A 111 8.56 -6.03 15.70
C MET A 111 9.92 -6.44 16.28
N TRP A 112 10.24 -7.72 16.19
CA TRP A 112 11.51 -8.29 16.65
C TRP A 112 12.51 -8.36 15.49
N ARG A 113 13.65 -7.69 15.63
CA ARG A 113 14.76 -7.82 14.68
C ARG A 113 15.55 -9.09 15.00
N LEU A 114 15.46 -10.10 14.15
CA LEU A 114 16.07 -11.41 14.39
C LEU A 114 17.54 -11.48 13.97
N GLY A 115 17.93 -10.73 12.93
CA GLY A 115 19.30 -10.77 12.41
C GLY A 115 19.38 -10.23 10.99
N LYS A 116 20.60 -10.21 10.43
CA LYS A 116 20.82 -9.85 9.02
C LYS A 116 20.36 -11.00 8.11
N ARG A 117 19.86 -10.66 6.93
CA ARG A 117 19.54 -11.61 5.87
C ARG A 117 20.83 -12.19 5.30
N LEU A 118 20.86 -13.51 5.08
CA LEU A 118 22.03 -14.21 4.54
C LEU A 118 22.25 -13.90 3.05
N GLU A 119 21.17 -13.68 2.30
CA GLU A 119 21.20 -13.26 0.90
C GLU A 119 20.41 -11.97 0.73
N LEU A 120 21.08 -10.96 0.16
CA LEU A 120 20.43 -9.75 -0.32
C LEU A 120 19.94 -10.04 -1.74
N TYR A 121 18.68 -10.42 -1.79
CA TYR A 121 17.79 -10.66 -2.93
C TYR A 121 18.31 -10.28 -4.32
N SER A 122 18.05 -11.13 -5.32
CA SER A 122 18.06 -10.81 -6.75
C SER A 122 16.99 -9.78 -7.17
N ILE A 123 16.42 -9.06 -6.19
CA ILE A 123 15.31 -8.12 -6.35
C ILE A 123 15.82 -6.70 -6.09
N ARG A 124 15.51 -5.79 -7.01
CA ARG A 124 15.72 -4.34 -6.89
C ARG A 124 14.58 -3.74 -6.08
N PHE A 125 14.91 -3.28 -4.88
CA PHE A 125 13.97 -2.52 -4.06
C PHE A 125 13.79 -1.09 -4.57
N ASP A 126 12.57 -0.61 -4.44
CA ASP A 126 12.24 0.82 -4.37
C ASP A 126 11.30 1.01 -3.17
N GLY A 127 11.19 2.24 -2.70
CA GLY A 127 10.31 2.57 -1.59
C GLY A 127 10.29 4.07 -1.31
N GLY A 128 9.54 4.48 -0.31
CA GLY A 128 9.29 5.85 0.06
C GLY A 128 8.03 5.94 0.92
N SER A 129 7.10 6.83 0.59
CA SER A 129 5.89 7.00 1.40
C SER A 129 4.95 5.79 1.32
N ASP A 130 4.38 5.42 2.47
CA ASP A 130 3.28 4.48 2.64
C ASP A 130 1.88 5.12 2.47
N TRP A 131 1.82 6.39 2.09
CA TRP A 131 0.62 7.06 1.60
C TRP A 131 0.52 6.86 0.08
N LEU A 132 -0.49 6.10 -0.34
CA LEU A 132 -0.57 5.55 -1.69
C LEU A 132 -1.88 5.97 -2.35
N VAL A 133 -1.80 6.25 -3.65
CA VAL A 133 -2.98 6.27 -4.52
C VAL A 133 -2.76 5.25 -5.63
N LEU A 134 -3.47 4.12 -5.54
CA LEU A 134 -3.29 3.00 -6.47
C LEU A 134 -4.52 2.88 -7.38
N SER A 135 -4.28 2.61 -8.65
CA SER A 135 -5.35 2.16 -9.55
C SER A 135 -5.91 0.82 -9.07
N ARG A 136 -7.21 0.59 -9.30
CA ARG A 136 -7.88 -0.67 -8.98
C ARG A 136 -7.13 -1.88 -9.53
N ASP A 137 -6.75 -1.83 -10.80
CA ASP A 137 -6.11 -2.96 -11.48
C ASP A 137 -4.73 -3.29 -10.89
N PHE A 138 -3.99 -2.28 -10.44
CA PHE A 138 -2.71 -2.50 -9.76
C PHE A 138 -2.90 -3.05 -8.33
N ALA A 139 -3.86 -2.52 -7.58
CA ALA A 139 -4.20 -3.04 -6.26
C ALA A 139 -4.68 -4.51 -6.34
N GLN A 140 -5.51 -4.83 -7.34
CA GLN A 140 -5.95 -6.21 -7.60
C GLN A 140 -4.77 -7.10 -8.01
N PHE A 141 -3.85 -6.61 -8.84
CA PHE A 141 -2.65 -7.37 -9.21
C PHE A 141 -1.82 -7.75 -7.98
N ALA A 142 -1.68 -6.86 -7.00
CA ALA A 142 -0.96 -7.11 -5.76
C ALA A 142 -1.57 -8.27 -4.92
N LEU A 143 -2.80 -8.70 -5.21
CA LEU A 143 -3.46 -9.86 -4.59
C LEU A 143 -3.30 -11.16 -5.38
N THR A 144 -2.89 -11.10 -6.65
CA THR A 144 -2.85 -12.29 -7.53
C THR A 144 -1.81 -13.32 -7.09
N ASN A 145 -1.95 -14.55 -7.60
CA ASN A 145 -0.96 -15.61 -7.42
C ASN A 145 0.17 -15.58 -8.47
N ASP A 146 0.38 -14.43 -9.13
CA ASP A 146 1.58 -14.20 -9.93
C ASP A 146 2.82 -14.55 -9.09
N ALA A 147 3.76 -15.27 -9.70
CA ALA A 147 4.89 -15.86 -8.98
C ALA A 147 5.73 -14.80 -8.26
N LEU A 148 5.96 -13.65 -8.91
CA LEU A 148 6.70 -12.54 -8.32
C LEU A 148 5.92 -11.94 -7.16
N VAL A 149 4.64 -11.60 -7.36
CA VAL A 149 3.84 -10.93 -6.32
C VAL A 149 3.70 -11.83 -5.10
N ARG A 150 3.49 -13.14 -5.30
CA ARG A 150 3.46 -14.11 -4.21
C ARG A 150 4.77 -14.14 -3.42
N SER A 151 5.91 -14.24 -4.10
CA SER A 151 7.23 -14.23 -3.45
C SER A 151 7.52 -12.90 -2.73
N LEU A 152 7.07 -11.77 -3.28
CA LEU A 152 7.17 -10.47 -2.60
C LEU A 152 6.29 -10.43 -1.35
N ARG A 153 5.05 -10.93 -1.37
CA ARG A 153 4.21 -10.99 -0.16
C ARG A 153 4.85 -11.83 0.93
N GLU A 154 5.40 -13.00 0.58
CA GLU A 154 6.12 -13.89 1.51
C GLU A 154 7.35 -13.20 2.11
N MET A 155 8.12 -12.47 1.29
CA MET A 155 9.29 -11.72 1.73
C MET A 155 8.93 -10.57 2.68
N PHE A 156 7.91 -9.78 2.30
CA PHE A 156 7.51 -8.58 3.03
C PHE A 156 6.76 -8.88 4.33
N ALA A 157 6.31 -10.11 4.54
CA ALA A 157 5.82 -10.58 5.84
C ALA A 157 6.89 -10.48 6.95
N ASN A 158 8.17 -10.46 6.58
CA ASN A 158 9.29 -10.38 7.51
C ASN A 158 10.12 -9.09 7.35
N ILE A 159 9.52 -8.01 6.82
CA ILE A 159 10.12 -6.69 6.62
C ILE A 159 9.48 -5.68 7.58
N LEU A 160 10.29 -4.78 8.15
CA LEU A 160 9.83 -3.60 8.89
C LEU A 160 9.30 -2.54 7.91
N LEU A 161 8.22 -1.84 8.28
CA LEU A 161 7.60 -0.79 7.44
C LEU A 161 7.31 -1.30 6.01
N PRO A 162 6.61 -2.44 5.84
CA PRO A 162 6.52 -3.11 4.55
C PRO A 162 5.79 -2.27 3.48
N VAL A 163 4.81 -1.45 3.86
CA VAL A 163 4.02 -0.64 2.92
C VAL A 163 4.86 0.45 2.26
N GLU A 164 5.91 0.94 2.94
CA GLU A 164 6.84 1.94 2.40
C GLU A 164 7.63 1.42 1.18
N SER A 165 7.70 0.10 0.95
CA SER A 165 8.49 -0.45 -0.16
C SER A 165 7.80 -1.53 -0.99
N PHE A 166 6.73 -2.17 -0.49
CA PHE A 166 6.07 -3.28 -1.19
C PHE A 166 5.51 -2.83 -2.54
N PHE A 167 4.65 -1.81 -2.55
CA PHE A 167 3.99 -1.38 -3.79
C PHE A 167 4.95 -0.73 -4.78
N HIS A 168 5.97 -0.02 -4.28
CA HIS A 168 7.03 0.58 -5.11
C HIS A 168 7.86 -0.51 -5.79
N THR A 169 8.20 -1.57 -5.06
CA THR A 169 8.92 -2.73 -5.59
C THR A 169 8.05 -3.49 -6.58
N VAL A 170 6.80 -3.83 -6.26
CA VAL A 170 5.87 -4.50 -7.21
C VAL A 170 5.73 -3.70 -8.51
N ARG A 171 5.59 -2.37 -8.42
CA ARG A 171 5.50 -1.47 -9.58
C ARG A 171 6.74 -1.59 -10.47
N GLN A 172 7.95 -1.57 -9.88
CA GLN A 172 9.22 -1.63 -10.62
C GLN A 172 9.28 -2.83 -11.55
N TYR A 173 8.81 -3.98 -11.08
CA TYR A 173 8.82 -5.22 -11.84
C TYR A 173 7.68 -5.36 -12.84
N ARG A 174 6.48 -4.85 -12.50
CA ARG A 174 5.36 -4.82 -13.44
C ARG A 174 5.66 -3.91 -14.63
N ALA A 175 6.30 -2.76 -14.41
CA ALA A 175 6.70 -1.84 -15.48
C ALA A 175 7.75 -2.46 -16.42
N SER A 176 8.66 -3.31 -15.92
CA SER A 176 9.58 -4.07 -16.78
C SER A 176 8.90 -5.18 -17.59
N ALA A 177 7.70 -5.60 -17.21
CA ALA A 177 6.94 -6.67 -17.87
C ALA A 177 5.83 -6.18 -18.81
N SER A 178 5.43 -4.89 -18.74
CA SER A 178 4.39 -4.33 -19.62
C SER A 178 4.60 -2.83 -19.89
N PRO A 179 4.71 -2.40 -21.18
CA PRO A 179 4.95 -1.01 -21.56
C PRO A 179 3.74 -0.08 -21.35
N TYR A 180 2.58 -0.59 -20.93
CA TYR A 180 1.33 0.18 -20.82
C TYR A 180 1.10 0.82 -19.43
N PHE A 181 2.00 0.64 -18.48
CA PHE A 181 1.90 1.28 -17.16
C PHE A 181 2.83 2.50 -17.10
N SER A 182 2.30 3.63 -17.51
CA SER A 182 3.02 4.90 -17.55
C SER A 182 3.39 5.39 -16.14
N VAL A 183 4.64 5.81 -16.00
CA VAL A 183 5.28 6.23 -14.75
C VAL A 183 5.10 7.73 -14.59
N VAL A 184 4.31 8.16 -13.60
CA VAL A 184 4.37 9.54 -13.12
C VAL A 184 5.13 9.53 -11.79
N LYS A 185 6.37 10.02 -11.84
CA LYS A 185 7.07 10.45 -10.61
C LYS A 185 6.37 11.72 -10.13
N VAL A 186 5.53 11.61 -9.10
CA VAL A 186 5.16 12.79 -8.33
C VAL A 186 6.40 13.17 -7.51
N LEU A 187 7.14 14.17 -7.96
CA LEU A 187 8.22 14.76 -7.18
C LEU A 187 7.58 15.49 -5.99
N SER A 188 7.52 14.84 -4.83
CA SER A 188 7.12 15.52 -3.60
C SER A 188 8.25 16.47 -3.16
N LYS A 189 8.19 17.72 -3.64
CA LYS A 189 8.66 18.88 -2.88
C LYS A 189 7.42 19.69 -2.50
N MET A 190 6.72 19.22 -1.47
CA MET A 190 5.92 20.08 -0.62
C MET A 190 6.58 20.02 0.75
N THR A 191 7.63 20.82 0.89
CA THR A 191 8.09 21.28 2.19
C THR A 191 7.09 22.35 2.62
N ILE A 192 6.41 22.14 3.74
CA ILE A 192 5.88 23.26 4.54
C ILE A 192 7.07 23.80 5.34
#